data_AF-A0A8C0ZB71-F1
#
_entry.id   AF-A0A8C0ZB71-F1
#
_cell.length_a   1.000
_cell.length_b   1.000
_cell.length_c   1.000
_cell.angle_alpha   90.00
_cell.angle_beta   90.00
_cell.angle_gamma   90.00
#
_symmetry.space_group_name_H-M   'P 1'
#
loop_
_entity.id
_entity.type
_entity.pdbx_description
1 polymer ?
#
loop_
_entity_poly.entity_id
_entity_poly.type
_entity_poly.pdbx_seq_one_letter_code
_entity_poly.pdbx_strand_id
1 'polypeptide(L)' 'MLSLYALFSQFGHVVDIVALKTMKMRGQAFVIFKELGSSTNALRQLQGFPFYGKPMVSYFVTL' A
#
# COMPACT_ATOMS: atom_id res chain seq x y z
N MET A 1 4.31 3.73 -9.33
CA MET A 1 5.20 3.93 -8.16
C MET A 1 4.92 5.25 -7.45
N LEU A 2 5.14 6.41 -8.09
CA LEU A 2 5.07 7.72 -7.41
C LEU A 2 3.76 7.99 -6.66
N SER A 3 2.61 7.65 -7.24
CA SER A 3 1.30 7.86 -6.59
C SER A 3 1.10 7.00 -5.34
N LEU A 4 1.62 5.77 -5.33
CA LEU A 4 1.59 4.90 -4.15
C LEU A 4 2.56 5.44 -3.11
N TYR A 5 3.78 5.81 -3.50
CA TYR A 5 4.75 6.38 -2.56
C TYR A 5 4.19 7.62 -1.85
N ALA A 6 3.62 8.57 -2.59
CA ALA A 6 3.03 9.78 -2.01
C ALA A 6 1.85 9.47 -1.06
N LEU A 7 1.00 8.51 -1.41
CA LEU A 7 -0.12 8.08 -0.58
C LEU A 7 0.38 7.41 0.71
N PHE A 8 1.38 6.54 0.63
CA PHE A 8 1.82 5.74 1.76
C PHE A 8 2.85 6.48 2.65
N SER A 9 3.58 7.46 2.11
CA SER A 9 4.54 8.28 2.87
C SER A 9 3.88 9.11 3.97
N GLN A 10 2.57 9.36 3.90
CA GLN A 10 1.83 10.09 4.94
C GLN A 10 1.65 9.28 6.24
N PHE A 11 1.79 7.95 6.18
CA PHE A 11 1.62 7.06 7.34
C PHE A 11 2.94 6.70 8.03
N GLY A 12 4.07 6.91 7.34
CA GLY A 12 5.40 6.65 7.89
C GLY A 12 6.45 6.38 6.82
N HIS A 13 7.63 5.98 7.29
CA HIS A 13 8.78 5.73 6.41
C HIS A 13 8.59 4.44 5.61
N VAL A 14 8.33 4.61 4.31
CA VAL A 14 8.25 3.51 3.34
C VAL A 14 9.66 3.08 2.97
N VAL A 15 9.97 1.80 3.20
CA VAL A 15 11.25 1.18 2.84
C VAL A 15 11.28 0.86 1.36
N ASP A 16 10.24 0.19 0.86
CA ASP A 16 10.15 -0.18 -0.55
C ASP A 16 8.69 -0.40 -0.99
N ILE A 17 8.45 -0.26 -2.29
CA ILE A 17 7.15 -0.51 -2.93
C ILE A 17 7.34 -1.43 -4.14
N VAL A 18 6.85 -2.65 -4.01
CA VAL A 18 6.89 -3.64 -5.09
C VAL A 18 5.55 -3.65 -5.82
N ALA A 19 5.51 -3.09 -7.02
CA ALA A 19 4.36 -3.12 -7.90
C ALA A 19 4.76 -3.77 -9.24
N LEU A 20 4.33 -5.03 -9.44
CA LEU A 20 4.65 -5.79 -10.63
C LEU A 20 3.61 -5.53 -11.73
N LYS A 21 4.08 -5.23 -12.95
CA LYS A 21 3.21 -4.98 -14.12
C LYS A 21 2.76 -6.26 -14.83
N THR A 22 3.03 -7.44 -14.28
CA THR A 22 2.61 -8.72 -14.84
C THR A 22 1.09 -8.87 -14.80
N MET A 23 0.51 -9.59 -15.77
CA MET A 23 -0.94 -9.78 -15.88
C MET A 23 -1.58 -10.34 -14.60
N LYS A 24 -0.88 -11.20 -13.86
CA LYS A 24 -1.34 -11.74 -12.57
C LYS A 24 -1.29 -10.74 -11.41
N MET A 25 -0.37 -9.78 -11.43
CA MET A 25 -0.15 -8.83 -10.33
C MET A 25 -0.66 -7.41 -10.64
N ARG A 26 -1.23 -7.20 -11.84
CA ARG A 26 -1.78 -5.91 -12.24
C ARG A 26 -2.93 -5.52 -11.30
N GLY A 27 -2.76 -4.40 -10.61
CA GLY A 27 -3.72 -3.90 -9.62
C GLY A 27 -3.37 -4.27 -8.17
N GLN A 28 -2.28 -5.01 -7.95
CA GLN A 28 -1.74 -5.30 -6.62
C GLN A 28 -0.39 -4.61 -6.44
N ALA A 29 -0.12 -4.18 -5.22
CA ALA A 29 1.16 -3.62 -4.84
C ALA A 29 1.46 -4.03 -3.39
N PHE A 30 2.73 -4.31 -3.12
CA PHE A 30 3.23 -4.53 -1.77
C PHE A 30 3.97 -3.27 -1.32
N VAL A 31 3.64 -2.80 -0.12
CA VAL A 31 4.28 -1.64 0.50
C VAL A 31 4.94 -2.13 1.78
N ILE A 32 6.23 -1.88 1.90
CA ILE A 32 7.04 -2.29 3.04
C ILE A 32 7.32 -1.03 3.87
N PHE A 33 6.84 -1.04 5.11
CA PHE A 33 7.12 0.03 6.08
C PHE A 33 8.23 -0.39 7.04
N LYS A 34 8.94 0.62 7.57
CA LYS A 34 9.96 0.40 8.59
C LYS A 34 9.35 0.04 9.95
N GLU A 35 8.20 0.61 10.28
CA GLU A 35 7.53 0.42 11.56
C GLU A 35 6.18 -0.30 11.42
N LEU A 36 5.90 -1.19 12.37
CA LEU A 36 4.62 -1.91 12.45
C LEU A 36 3.43 -0.94 12.61
N GLY A 37 3.60 0.10 13.42
CA GLY A 37 2.55 1.09 13.68
C GLY A 37 2.09 1.81 12.41
N SER A 38 3.04 2.18 11.54
CA SER A 38 2.74 2.78 10.23
C SER A 38 1.94 1.83 9.33
N SER A 39 2.31 0.55 9.29
CA SER A 39 1.57 -0.48 8.53
C SER A 39 0.13 -0.63 9.03
N THR A 40 -0.08 -0.73 10.35
CA THR A 40 -1.43 -0.86 10.93
C THR A 40 -2.28 0.38 10.67
N ASN A 41 -1.69 1.58 10.79
CA ASN A 41 -2.41 2.83 10.56
C ASN A 41 -2.80 3.00 9.08
N ALA A 42 -1.87 2.75 8.17
CA ALA A 42 -2.12 2.77 6.73
C ALA A 42 -3.22 1.78 6.36
N LEU A 43 -3.19 0.55 6.89
CA LEU A 43 -4.22 -0.46 6.61
C LEU A 43 -5.61 -0.01 7.06
N ARG A 44 -5.74 0.56 8.25
CA ARG A 44 -7.03 1.03 8.76
C ARG A 44 -7.60 2.19 7.94
N GLN A 45 -6.76 3.11 7.50
CA GLN A 45 -7.20 4.32 6.79
C GLN A 45 -7.41 4.09 5.29
N LEU A 46 -6.63 3.18 4.68
CA LEU A 46 -6.72 2.91 3.25
C LEU A 46 -7.71 1.80 2.90
N GLN A 47 -8.23 1.09 3.90
CA GLN A 47 -9.27 0.10 3.67
C GLN A 47 -10.53 0.75 3.10
N GLY A 48 -10.89 0.36 1.87
CA GLY A 48 -12.03 0.92 1.16
C GLY A 48 -11.78 2.32 0.57
N PHE A 49 -10.55 2.84 0.64
CA PHE A 49 -10.22 4.14 0.06
C PHE A 49 -10.45 4.11 -1.46
N PRO A 50 -11.26 5.02 -2.03
CA PRO A 50 -11.53 5.03 -3.46
C PRO A 50 -10.28 5.45 -4.24
N PHE A 51 -9.70 4.52 -4.98
CA PHE A 51 -8.52 4.73 -5.78
C PHE A 51 -8.80 4.34 -7.24
N TYR A 52 -8.66 5.30 -8.16
CA TYR A 52 -9.03 5.14 -9.57
C TYR A 52 -10.45 4.57 -9.78
N GLY A 53 -11.40 5.01 -8.96
CA GLY A 53 -12.81 4.58 -9.05
C GLY A 53 -13.10 3.18 -8.54
N LYS A 54 -12.14 2.50 -7.89
CA LYS A 54 -12.34 1.22 -7.21
C LYS A 54 -11.95 1.33 -5.73
N PRO A 55 -12.68 0.67 -4.81
CA PRO A 55 -12.27 0.61 -3.42
C PRO A 55 -10.96 -0.17 -3.30
N MET A 56 -9.96 0.44 -2.67
CA MET A 56 -8.70 -0.21 -2.36
C MET A 56 -8.93 -1.24 -1.26
N VAL A 57 -8.33 -2.42 -1.41
CA VAL A 57 -8.34 -3.46 -0.39
C VAL A 57 -6.90 -3.69 0.05
N SER A 58 -6.67 -3.56 1.35
CA SER A 58 -5.37 -3.67 1.98
C SER A 58 -5.37 -4.86 2.94
N TYR A 59 -4.30 -5.65 2.89
CA TYR A 59 -4.12 -6.80 3.77
C TYR A 59 -2.81 -6.65 4.51
N PHE A 60 -2.81 -7.08 5.77
CA PHE A 60 -1.58 -7.17 6.54
C PHE A 60 -0.88 -8.48 6.16
N VAL A 61 0.38 -8.39 5.77
CA VAL A 61 1.22 -9.55 5.47
C VAL A 61 2.41 -9.52 6.41
N THR A 62 2.50 -10.50 7.28
CA THR A 62 3.72 -10.81 8.03
C THR A 62 4.59 -11.72 7.17
N LEU A 63 5.78 -11.23 6.81
CA LEU A 63 6.87 -12.05 6.26
C LEU A 63 7.78 -12.52 7.39
#